data_AF-A0A7J3GWU6-F1
#
_entry.id   AF-A0A7J3GWU6-F1
#
_cell.length_a   1.000
_cell.length_b   1.000
_cell.length_c   1.000
_cell.angle_alpha   90.00
_cell.angle_beta   90.00
_cell.angle_gamma   90.00
#
_symmetry.space_group_name_H-M   'P 1'
#
loop_
_entity.id
_entity.type
_entity.pdbx_description
1 polymer ?
#
loop_
_entity_poly.entity_id
_entity_poly.type
_entity_poly.pdbx_seq_one_letter_code
_entity_poly.pdbx_strand_id
1 'polypeptide(L)'
;MKIYADVHWRKDHVVVADGVVKRFRKLSDVPAQAGDELYVDAILPSRFREFEELLARGVRIFYLRRTDVIEKYRETKSDEDDARALARIPEHLFRELTGKELEVRRLLHKYTTTKSHLKLVKQLSREADDEETRAHYRHLINHLRRRKDKLAREIDALARSFLPIHQISERLRISSGKCLYGRVALVQLLLYVDFSLGLRKILTYTGNYYPNDGKYNKMLKDATESLTISVKGRQKIKGKEVREVLKTVKNTLKAMKR
;
A
#
# COMPACT_ATOMS: atom_id res chain seq x y z
N MET A 1 -14.27 -10.20 21.34
CA MET A 1 -14.03 -11.47 20.63
C MET A 1 -12.91 -11.29 19.62
N LYS A 2 -12.16 -12.36 19.29
CA LYS A 2 -11.17 -12.34 18.21
C LYS A 2 -11.71 -13.09 16.99
N ILE A 3 -11.60 -12.46 15.83
CA ILE A 3 -12.10 -12.96 14.56
C ILE A 3 -10.94 -12.95 13.56
N TYR A 4 -10.81 -13.98 12.75
CA TYR A 4 -9.74 -14.10 11.75
C TYR A 4 -10.37 -14.27 10.37
N ALA A 5 -9.91 -13.53 9.36
CA ALA A 5 -10.49 -13.58 8.03
C ALA A 5 -9.44 -13.64 6.91
N ASP A 6 -9.58 -14.64 6.05
CA ASP A 6 -8.94 -14.67 4.74
C ASP A 6 -9.78 -13.86 3.74
N VAL A 7 -9.23 -12.72 3.30
CA VAL A 7 -9.96 -11.70 2.56
C VAL A 7 -9.76 -11.87 1.05
N HIS A 8 -10.82 -12.28 0.36
CA HIS A 8 -10.77 -12.50 -1.08
C HIS A 8 -11.37 -11.39 -1.95
N TRP A 9 -10.85 -11.30 -3.18
CA TRP A 9 -11.28 -10.31 -4.17
C TRP A 9 -12.61 -10.66 -4.86
N ARG A 10 -12.83 -11.94 -5.21
CA ARG A 10 -13.91 -12.39 -6.12
C ARG A 10 -14.85 -13.45 -5.54
N LYS A 11 -14.47 -14.08 -4.43
CA LYS A 11 -15.21 -15.14 -3.76
C LYS A 11 -15.49 -14.75 -2.31
N ASP A 12 -16.25 -15.58 -1.62
CA ASP A 12 -16.58 -15.38 -0.21
C ASP A 12 -15.32 -15.37 0.64
N HIS A 13 -15.29 -14.45 1.61
CA HIS A 13 -14.31 -14.37 2.68
C HIS A 13 -14.50 -15.56 3.61
N VAL A 14 -13.41 -16.18 4.04
CA VAL A 14 -13.44 -17.27 5.01
C VAL A 14 -13.05 -16.72 6.37
N VAL A 15 -13.93 -16.91 7.34
CA VAL A 15 -13.84 -16.28 8.66
C VAL A 15 -13.85 -17.35 9.73
N VAL A 16 -12.94 -17.25 10.69
CA VAL A 16 -12.86 -18.08 11.88
C VAL A 16 -13.12 -17.23 13.11
N ALA A 17 -14.13 -17.61 13.90
CA ALA A 17 -14.41 -17.05 15.22
C ALA A 17 -14.70 -18.20 16.18
N ASP A 18 -14.03 -18.22 17.34
CA ASP A 18 -14.16 -19.27 18.36
C ASP A 18 -14.01 -20.71 17.80
N GLY A 19 -13.10 -20.89 16.84
CA GLY A 19 -12.84 -22.18 16.18
C GLY A 19 -13.84 -22.56 15.08
N VAL A 20 -14.94 -21.81 14.92
CA VAL A 20 -15.97 -22.05 13.91
C VAL A 20 -15.62 -21.31 12.62
N VAL A 21 -15.63 -22.03 11.50
CA VAL A 21 -15.45 -21.47 10.16
C VAL A 21 -16.81 -21.05 9.58
N LYS A 22 -16.88 -19.84 9.04
CA LYS A 22 -18.04 -19.32 8.29
C LYS A 22 -17.58 -18.59 7.03
N ARG A 23 -18.46 -18.51 6.03
CA ARG A 23 -18.21 -17.83 4.76
C ARG A 23 -19.11 -16.61 4.65
N PHE A 24 -18.54 -15.49 4.20
CA PHE A 24 -19.27 -14.23 4.02
C PHE A 24 -18.94 -13.61 2.66
N ARG A 25 -19.97 -13.20 1.91
CA ARG A 25 -19.77 -12.54 0.61
C ARG A 25 -19.16 -11.13 0.75
N LYS A 26 -19.52 -10.43 1.82
CA LYS A 26 -18.94 -9.15 2.23
C LYS A 26 -18.35 -9.29 3.62
N LEU A 27 -17.17 -8.73 3.82
CA LEU A 27 -16.52 -8.69 5.12
C LEU A 27 -17.33 -7.88 6.14
N SER A 28 -18.09 -6.87 5.69
CA SER A 28 -19.00 -6.08 6.51
C SER A 28 -20.17 -6.88 7.10
N ASP A 29 -20.47 -8.06 6.56
CA ASP A 29 -21.59 -8.90 7.04
C ASP A 29 -21.16 -9.79 8.22
N VAL A 30 -19.87 -9.80 8.56
CA VAL A 30 -19.36 -10.45 9.77
C VAL A 30 -20.00 -9.80 10.99
N PRO A 31 -20.61 -10.57 11.91
CA PRO A 31 -21.34 -10.04 13.06
C PRO A 31 -20.39 -9.58 14.19
N ALA A 32 -19.35 -8.82 13.83
CA ALA A 32 -18.41 -8.21 14.76
C ALA A 32 -19.04 -6.97 15.42
N GLN A 33 -18.85 -6.84 16.73
CA GLN A 33 -19.36 -5.75 17.55
C GLN A 33 -18.25 -4.76 17.95
N ALA A 34 -18.65 -3.63 18.51
CA ALA A 34 -17.71 -2.65 19.06
C ALA A 34 -16.77 -3.31 20.08
N GLY A 35 -15.46 -3.08 19.94
CA GLY A 35 -14.43 -3.68 20.80
C GLY A 35 -13.95 -5.07 20.35
N ASP A 36 -14.60 -5.71 19.38
CA ASP A 36 -14.06 -6.93 18.77
C ASP A 36 -12.80 -6.65 17.95
N GLU A 37 -11.94 -7.66 17.86
CA GLU A 37 -10.70 -7.62 17.09
C GLU A 37 -10.82 -8.50 15.84
N LEU A 38 -10.70 -7.90 14.67
CA LEU A 38 -10.71 -8.59 13.38
C LEU A 38 -9.31 -8.61 12.76
N TYR A 39 -8.74 -9.79 12.65
CA TYR A 39 -7.42 -10.06 12.07
C TYR A 39 -7.57 -10.52 10.61
N VAL A 40 -6.92 -9.84 9.67
CA VAL A 40 -7.03 -10.13 8.23
C VAL A 40 -5.67 -10.34 7.57
N ASP A 41 -5.65 -11.14 6.52
CA ASP A 41 -4.45 -11.38 5.70
C ASP A 41 -4.09 -10.15 4.85
N ALA A 42 -5.09 -9.43 4.33
CA ALA A 42 -4.90 -8.34 3.38
C ALA A 42 -5.99 -7.25 3.45
N ILE A 43 -5.59 -6.01 3.14
CA ILE A 43 -6.51 -4.88 2.92
C ILE A 43 -6.63 -4.62 1.41
N LEU A 44 -7.72 -5.12 0.82
CA LEU A 44 -7.96 -5.03 -0.62
C LEU A 44 -8.68 -3.72 -1.02
N PRO A 45 -8.27 -3.04 -2.10
CA PRO A 45 -8.93 -1.82 -2.55
C PRO A 45 -10.42 -1.97 -2.89
N SER A 46 -10.83 -3.13 -3.42
CA SER A 46 -12.24 -3.43 -3.70
C SER A 46 -13.11 -3.49 -2.45
N ARG A 47 -12.49 -3.66 -1.27
CA ARG A 47 -13.16 -3.87 0.02
C ARG A 47 -13.01 -2.70 0.98
N PHE A 48 -12.43 -1.56 0.55
CA PHE A 48 -12.22 -0.41 1.45
C PHE A 48 -13.49 0.03 2.18
N ARG A 49 -14.64 0.07 1.49
CA ARG A 49 -15.93 0.42 2.11
C ARG A 49 -16.32 -0.55 3.22
N GLU A 50 -16.07 -1.84 3.06
CA GLU A 50 -16.40 -2.86 4.05
C GLU A 50 -15.53 -2.68 5.31
N PHE A 51 -14.25 -2.32 5.14
CA PHE A 51 -13.37 -1.95 6.26
C PHE A 51 -13.82 -0.64 6.95
N GLU A 52 -14.25 0.37 6.18
CA GLU A 52 -14.79 1.63 6.73
C GLU A 52 -16.03 1.35 7.59
N GLU A 53 -16.95 0.50 7.13
CA GLU A 53 -18.15 0.13 7.87
C GLU A 53 -17.82 -0.61 9.18
N LEU A 54 -16.85 -1.51 9.16
CA LEU A 54 -16.40 -2.21 10.38
C LEU A 54 -15.71 -1.27 11.38
N LEU A 55 -14.83 -0.38 10.91
CA LEU A 55 -14.21 0.62 11.77
C LEU A 55 -15.25 1.57 12.38
N ALA A 56 -16.27 1.98 11.61
CA ALA A 56 -17.34 2.85 12.08
C ALA A 56 -18.22 2.18 13.16
N ARG A 57 -18.32 0.83 13.17
CA ARG A 57 -18.96 0.05 14.24
C ARG A 57 -18.11 -0.08 15.49
N GLY A 58 -16.87 0.42 15.50
CA GLY A 58 -15.94 0.29 16.62
C GLY A 58 -15.19 -1.04 16.66
N VAL A 59 -15.16 -1.80 15.55
CA VAL A 59 -14.33 -3.00 15.43
C VAL A 59 -12.87 -2.57 15.24
N ARG A 60 -11.96 -3.20 15.99
CA ARG A 60 -10.51 -2.99 15.84
C ARG A 60 -9.98 -3.94 14.79
N ILE A 61 -9.44 -3.40 13.70
CA ILE A 61 -8.99 -4.21 12.56
C ILE A 61 -7.48 -4.30 12.57
N PHE A 62 -6.95 -5.51 12.46
CA PHE A 62 -5.53 -5.82 12.41
C PHE A 62 -5.23 -6.53 11.10
N TYR A 63 -4.19 -6.11 10.39
CA TYR A 63 -3.80 -6.74 9.13
C TYR A 63 -2.38 -7.28 9.19
N LEU A 64 -2.17 -8.40 8.50
CA LEU A 64 -0.86 -9.03 8.43
C LEU A 64 0.06 -8.21 7.55
N ARG A 65 1.24 -7.84 8.07
CA ARG A 65 2.24 -7.09 7.28
C ARG A 65 2.95 -7.96 6.23
N ARG A 66 2.85 -9.28 6.39
CA ARG A 66 3.65 -10.29 5.71
C ARG A 66 2.83 -11.55 5.45
N THR A 67 2.18 -11.62 4.30
CA THR A 67 1.36 -12.79 3.91
C THR A 67 2.19 -14.06 3.72
N ASP A 68 3.50 -13.93 3.46
CA ASP A 68 4.44 -15.07 3.41
C ASP A 68 4.57 -15.81 4.75
N VAL A 69 4.12 -15.21 5.85
CA VAL A 69 4.10 -15.87 7.16
C VAL A 69 3.02 -16.93 7.24
N ILE A 70 1.89 -16.78 6.52
CA ILE A 70 0.74 -17.71 6.59
C ILE A 70 1.17 -19.14 6.24
N GLU A 71 2.06 -19.28 5.24
CA GLU A 71 2.59 -20.58 4.80
C GLU A 71 3.26 -21.39 5.92
N LYS A 72 3.76 -20.73 6.98
CA LYS A 72 4.40 -21.42 8.11
C LYS A 72 3.42 -21.98 9.14
N TYR A 73 2.18 -21.49 9.14
CA TYR A 73 1.17 -21.80 10.15
C TYR A 73 0.00 -22.61 9.59
N ARG A 74 -0.09 -22.72 8.25
CA ARG A 74 -1.00 -23.63 7.56
C ARG A 74 -0.49 -25.07 7.60
N GLU A 75 -1.40 -26.01 7.71
CA GLU A 75 -1.19 -27.44 7.54
C GLU A 75 -1.35 -27.85 6.07
N THR A 76 -2.30 -27.23 5.37
CA THR A 76 -2.65 -27.50 3.97
C THR A 76 -2.95 -26.20 3.24
N LYS A 77 -2.89 -26.22 1.90
CA LYS A 77 -3.24 -25.04 1.08
C LYS A 77 -4.75 -24.99 0.83
N SER A 78 -5.50 -24.36 1.74
CA SER A 78 -6.93 -24.09 1.58
C SER A 78 -7.33 -22.78 2.25
N ASP A 79 -8.42 -22.14 1.80
CA ASP A 79 -8.90 -20.87 2.38
C ASP A 79 -9.26 -20.98 3.87
N GLU A 80 -9.83 -22.13 4.27
CA GLU A 80 -10.19 -22.39 5.67
C GLU A 80 -8.97 -22.55 6.55
N ASP A 81 -7.95 -23.21 6.02
CA ASP A 81 -6.71 -23.40 6.74
C ASP A 81 -5.87 -22.12 6.78
N ASP A 82 -5.90 -21.29 5.72
CA ASP A 82 -5.30 -19.95 5.74
C ASP A 82 -5.99 -19.07 6.81
N ALA A 83 -7.32 -19.12 6.93
CA ALA A 83 -8.04 -18.41 7.99
C ALA A 83 -7.74 -18.95 9.41
N ARG A 84 -7.61 -20.28 9.58
CA ARG A 84 -7.16 -20.89 10.85
C ARG A 84 -5.70 -20.56 11.16
N ALA A 85 -4.84 -20.49 10.15
CA ALA A 85 -3.44 -20.14 10.28
C ALA A 85 -3.29 -18.73 10.84
N LEU A 86 -4.13 -17.77 10.42
CA LEU A 86 -4.15 -16.42 11.00
C LEU A 86 -4.33 -16.43 12.53
N ALA A 87 -5.14 -17.35 13.06
CA ALA A 87 -5.35 -17.50 14.51
C ALA A 87 -4.11 -18.03 15.27
N ARG A 88 -3.17 -18.67 14.56
CA ARG A 88 -1.92 -19.21 15.13
C ARG A 88 -0.76 -18.24 14.99
N ILE A 89 -0.89 -17.21 14.15
CA ILE A 89 0.15 -16.21 13.94
C ILE A 89 0.23 -15.30 15.17
N PRO A 90 1.43 -15.06 15.73
CA PRO A 90 1.60 -14.12 16.83
C PRO A 90 1.11 -12.70 16.51
N GLU A 91 0.36 -12.09 17.44
CA GLU A 91 -0.30 -10.78 17.26
C GLU A 91 0.66 -9.65 16.88
N HIS A 92 1.91 -9.66 17.37
CA HIS A 92 2.92 -8.64 17.06
C HIS A 92 3.31 -8.57 15.58
N LEU A 93 2.94 -9.58 14.79
CA LEU A 93 3.13 -9.60 13.33
C LEU A 93 2.02 -8.86 12.58
N PHE A 94 0.90 -8.64 13.23
CA PHE A 94 -0.18 -7.80 12.73
C PHE A 94 0.05 -6.32 13.05
N ARG A 95 -0.67 -5.46 12.34
CA ARG A 95 -0.69 -4.03 12.59
C ARG A 95 -2.14 -3.56 12.60
N GLU A 96 -2.48 -2.75 13.59
CA GLU A 96 -3.80 -2.12 13.67
C GLU A 96 -3.99 -1.14 12.50
N LEU A 97 -5.11 -1.29 11.80
CA LEU A 97 -5.58 -0.40 10.75
C LEU A 97 -6.39 0.72 11.38
N THR A 98 -5.96 1.96 11.18
CA THR A 98 -6.71 3.14 11.59
C THR A 98 -7.54 3.68 10.44
N GLY A 99 -8.63 4.41 10.74
CA GLY A 99 -9.43 5.08 9.71
C GLY A 99 -8.62 6.06 8.86
N LYS A 100 -7.69 6.81 9.47
CA LYS A 100 -6.75 7.69 8.74
C LYS A 100 -5.86 6.90 7.79
N GLU A 101 -5.34 5.76 8.22
CA GLU A 101 -4.53 4.90 7.36
C GLU A 101 -5.33 4.34 6.19
N LEU A 102 -6.56 3.86 6.44
CA LEU A 102 -7.47 3.36 5.41
C LEU A 102 -7.78 4.45 4.37
N GLU A 103 -8.04 5.67 4.82
CA GLU A 103 -8.28 6.80 3.91
C GLU A 103 -7.06 7.11 3.04
N VAL A 104 -5.85 7.10 3.60
CA VAL A 104 -4.62 7.27 2.79
C VAL A 104 -4.46 6.15 1.77
N ARG A 105 -4.76 4.89 2.13
CA ARG A 105 -4.74 3.75 1.18
C ARG A 105 -5.74 3.95 0.04
N ARG A 106 -6.94 4.45 0.35
CA ARG A 106 -7.97 4.79 -0.63
C ARG A 106 -7.54 5.91 -1.58
N LEU A 107 -6.96 6.98 -1.04
CA LEU A 107 -6.42 8.08 -1.83
C LEU A 107 -5.24 7.61 -2.71
N LEU A 108 -4.35 6.77 -2.18
CA LEU A 108 -3.26 6.15 -2.95
C LEU A 108 -3.78 5.30 -4.10
N HIS A 109 -4.83 4.50 -3.89
CA HIS A 109 -5.46 3.74 -4.97
C HIS A 109 -6.03 4.66 -6.06
N LYS A 110 -6.74 5.73 -5.69
CA LYS A 110 -7.21 6.74 -6.66
C LYS A 110 -6.05 7.41 -7.39
N TYR A 111 -4.96 7.71 -6.68
CA TYR A 111 -3.76 8.34 -7.24
C TYR A 111 -3.07 7.43 -8.26
N THR A 112 -2.89 6.15 -7.95
CA THR A 112 -2.26 5.18 -8.87
C THR A 112 -3.15 4.93 -10.09
N THR A 113 -4.46 4.78 -9.92
CA THR A 113 -5.41 4.68 -11.04
C THR A 113 -5.36 5.93 -11.92
N THR A 114 -5.35 7.13 -11.33
CA THR A 114 -5.22 8.39 -12.07
C THR A 114 -3.88 8.48 -12.83
N LYS A 115 -2.79 8.03 -12.22
CA LYS A 115 -1.46 7.95 -12.87
C LYS A 115 -1.49 6.99 -14.07
N SER A 116 -2.14 5.84 -13.95
CA SER A 116 -2.30 4.87 -15.04
C SER A 116 -3.14 5.43 -16.19
N HIS A 117 -4.29 6.05 -15.88
CA HIS A 117 -5.13 6.72 -16.90
C HIS A 117 -4.35 7.84 -17.59
N LEU A 118 -3.60 8.66 -16.86
CA LEU A 118 -2.77 9.70 -17.44
C LEU A 118 -1.72 9.15 -18.41
N LYS A 119 -1.14 7.98 -18.11
CA LYS A 119 -0.20 7.31 -19.02
C LYS A 119 -0.91 6.84 -20.29
N LEU A 120 -2.06 6.20 -20.16
CA LEU A 120 -2.87 5.71 -21.29
C LEU A 120 -3.31 6.87 -22.19
N VAL A 121 -3.90 7.93 -21.63
CA VAL A 121 -4.38 9.08 -22.41
C VAL A 121 -3.22 9.79 -23.12
N LYS A 122 -2.04 9.88 -22.50
CA LYS A 122 -0.84 10.42 -23.18
C LYS A 122 -0.39 9.56 -24.36
N GLN A 123 -0.59 8.25 -24.29
CA GLN A 123 -0.30 7.34 -25.38
C GLN A 123 -1.32 7.55 -26.51
N LEU A 124 -2.61 7.49 -26.21
CA LEU A 124 -3.68 7.76 -27.17
C LEU A 124 -3.53 9.13 -27.86
N SER A 125 -3.15 10.16 -27.09
CA SER A 125 -2.86 11.50 -27.64
C SER A 125 -1.73 11.54 -28.66
N ARG A 126 -0.78 10.60 -28.62
CA ARG A 126 0.34 10.50 -29.58
C ARG A 126 -0.04 9.67 -30.81
N GLU A 127 -0.98 8.75 -30.64
CA GLU A 127 -1.48 7.85 -31.68
C GLU A 127 -2.65 8.47 -32.47
N ALA A 128 -3.17 9.63 -32.04
CA ALA A 128 -4.27 10.32 -32.70
C ALA A 128 -3.85 10.98 -34.03
N ASP A 129 -4.58 10.67 -35.11
CA ASP A 129 -4.27 11.09 -36.47
C ASP A 129 -4.65 12.55 -36.75
N ASP A 130 -5.72 13.05 -36.11
CA ASP A 130 -6.24 14.41 -36.33
C ASP A 130 -6.00 15.36 -35.12
N GLU A 131 -6.01 16.66 -35.39
CA GLU A 131 -5.73 17.69 -34.38
C GLU A 131 -6.90 17.90 -33.39
N GLU A 132 -8.14 17.62 -33.79
CA GLU A 132 -9.32 17.75 -32.94
C GLU A 132 -9.27 16.71 -31.80
N THR A 133 -9.01 15.45 -32.15
CA THR A 133 -8.78 14.35 -31.21
C THR A 133 -7.58 14.63 -30.31
N ARG A 134 -6.47 15.15 -30.86
CA ARG A 134 -5.31 15.56 -30.05
C ARG A 134 -5.68 16.68 -29.06
N ALA A 135 -6.46 17.67 -29.48
CA ALA A 135 -6.93 18.74 -28.61
C ALA A 135 -7.79 18.18 -27.47
N HIS A 136 -8.73 17.28 -27.77
CA HIS A 136 -9.55 16.59 -26.77
C HIS A 136 -8.69 15.87 -25.72
N TYR A 137 -7.71 15.08 -26.15
CA TYR A 137 -6.81 14.40 -25.21
C TYR A 137 -5.94 15.34 -24.39
N ARG A 138 -5.49 16.49 -24.93
CA ARG A 138 -4.76 17.51 -24.15
C ARG A 138 -5.60 18.04 -22.99
N HIS A 139 -6.89 18.28 -23.19
CA HIS A 139 -7.80 18.66 -22.12
C HIS A 139 -7.88 17.58 -21.03
N LEU A 140 -8.06 16.32 -21.43
CA LEU A 140 -8.12 15.19 -20.49
C LEU A 140 -6.80 15.00 -19.72
N ILE A 141 -5.65 15.14 -20.39
CA ILE A 141 -4.33 15.11 -19.76
C ILE A 141 -4.21 16.19 -18.67
N ASN A 142 -4.65 17.42 -18.96
CA ASN A 142 -4.60 18.52 -18.01
C ASN A 142 -5.54 18.27 -16.81
N HIS A 143 -6.75 17.77 -17.06
CA HIS A 143 -7.68 17.36 -16.00
C HIS A 143 -7.07 16.27 -15.10
N LEU A 144 -6.52 15.21 -15.68
CA LEU A 144 -5.89 14.11 -14.94
C LEU A 144 -4.64 14.55 -14.16
N ARG A 145 -3.83 15.48 -14.71
CA ARG A 145 -2.70 16.10 -13.99
C ARG A 145 -3.18 16.84 -12.74
N ARG A 146 -4.17 17.73 -12.88
CA ARG A 146 -4.74 18.49 -11.75
C ARG A 146 -5.31 17.56 -10.68
N ARG A 147 -6.05 16.53 -11.09
CA ARG A 147 -6.59 15.51 -10.17
C ARG A 147 -5.49 14.75 -9.44
N LYS A 148 -4.44 14.33 -10.16
CA LYS A 148 -3.28 13.66 -9.58
C LYS A 148 -2.56 14.54 -8.55
N ASP A 149 -2.44 15.84 -8.82
CA ASP A 149 -1.83 16.81 -7.90
C ASP A 149 -2.67 17.04 -6.65
N LYS A 150 -3.99 17.16 -6.80
CA LYS A 150 -4.92 17.27 -5.68
C LYS A 150 -4.79 16.06 -4.76
N LEU A 151 -4.88 14.85 -5.32
CA LEU A 151 -4.72 13.60 -4.56
C LEU A 151 -3.35 13.52 -3.87
N ALA A 152 -2.28 13.93 -4.55
CA ALA A 152 -0.94 13.92 -3.97
C ALA A 152 -0.82 14.83 -2.74
N ARG A 153 -1.43 16.01 -2.78
CA ARG A 153 -1.46 16.94 -1.63
C ARG A 153 -2.28 16.38 -0.47
N GLU A 154 -3.45 15.81 -0.76
CA GLU A 154 -4.30 15.19 0.26
C GLU A 154 -3.59 14.02 0.95
N ILE A 155 -2.91 13.16 0.18
CA ILE A 155 -2.08 12.07 0.71
C ILE A 155 -0.96 12.61 1.60
N ASP A 156 -0.16 13.57 1.11
CA ASP A 156 0.96 14.14 1.88
C ASP A 156 0.48 14.79 3.19
N ALA A 157 -0.62 15.54 3.14
CA ALA A 157 -1.19 16.20 4.30
C ALA A 157 -1.71 15.20 5.35
N LEU A 158 -2.56 14.25 4.94
CA LEU A 158 -3.17 13.30 5.88
C LEU A 158 -2.12 12.37 6.48
N ALA A 159 -1.20 11.87 5.65
CA ALA A 159 -0.20 10.90 6.07
C ALA A 159 0.80 11.48 7.09
N ARG A 160 1.08 12.79 7.06
CA ARG A 160 1.95 13.45 8.05
C ARG A 160 1.44 13.37 9.48
N SER A 161 0.13 13.16 9.66
CA SER A 161 -0.47 13.06 10.99
C SER A 161 -0.18 11.75 11.72
N PHE A 162 0.32 10.72 11.04
CA PHE A 162 0.56 9.41 11.64
C PHE A 162 1.78 8.65 11.08
N LEU A 163 2.43 9.16 10.03
CA LEU A 163 3.68 8.60 9.50
C LEU A 163 4.85 9.57 9.69
N PRO A 164 6.09 9.07 9.87
CA PRO A 164 7.29 9.87 10.07
C PRO A 164 7.84 10.51 8.78
N ILE A 165 6.95 11.09 7.97
CA ILE A 165 7.26 11.62 6.64
C ILE A 165 8.23 12.79 6.75
N HIS A 166 8.03 13.68 7.73
CA HIS A 166 8.81 14.89 7.88
C HIS A 166 10.29 14.56 8.12
N GLN A 167 10.58 13.75 9.13
CA GLN A 167 11.95 13.35 9.52
C GLN A 167 12.67 12.64 8.37
N ILE A 168 11.99 11.73 7.68
CA ILE A 168 12.57 11.01 6.54
C ILE A 168 12.76 11.94 5.33
N SER A 169 11.81 12.84 5.08
CA SER A 169 11.89 13.78 3.95
C SER A 169 13.03 14.77 4.11
N GLU A 170 13.33 15.21 5.33
CA GLU A 170 14.50 16.06 5.62
C GLU A 170 15.81 15.33 5.35
N ARG A 171 15.94 14.10 5.86
CA ARG A 171 17.12 13.25 5.62
C ARG A 171 17.34 12.96 4.14
N LEU A 172 16.27 12.80 3.38
CA LEU A 172 16.31 12.60 1.94
C LEU A 172 16.36 13.91 1.12
N ARG A 173 16.30 15.08 1.76
CA ARG A 173 16.24 16.41 1.13
C ARG A 173 15.08 16.59 0.14
N ILE A 174 13.93 15.99 0.45
CA ILE A 174 12.68 16.05 -0.34
C ILE A 174 11.54 16.79 0.38
N SER A 175 11.86 17.58 1.40
CA SER A 175 10.87 18.39 2.15
C SER A 175 10.24 19.51 1.32
N SER A 176 10.91 19.97 0.25
CA SER A 176 10.43 21.07 -0.59
C SER A 176 9.14 20.72 -1.36
N GLY A 177 8.32 21.73 -1.69
CA GLY A 177 7.10 21.54 -2.49
C GLY A 177 7.34 20.88 -3.85
N LYS A 178 8.54 21.04 -4.43
CA LYS A 178 8.93 20.46 -5.73
C LYS A 178 9.01 18.92 -5.71
N CYS A 179 9.14 18.31 -4.53
CA CYS A 179 9.29 16.86 -4.37
C CYS A 179 7.98 16.16 -3.91
N LEU A 180 6.82 16.76 -4.15
CA LEU A 180 5.51 16.24 -3.70
C LEU A 180 5.31 14.75 -4.05
N TYR A 181 5.56 14.35 -5.30
CA TYR A 181 5.37 12.94 -5.70
C TYR A 181 6.39 12.00 -5.06
N GLY A 182 7.59 12.48 -4.74
CA GLY A 182 8.57 11.74 -3.96
C GLY A 182 8.06 11.43 -2.56
N ARG A 183 7.41 12.41 -1.91
CA ARG A 183 6.77 12.18 -0.60
C ARG A 183 5.58 11.22 -0.70
N VAL A 184 4.73 11.32 -1.71
CA VAL A 184 3.66 10.33 -1.95
C VAL A 184 4.23 8.93 -2.13
N ALA A 185 5.34 8.80 -2.87
CA ALA A 185 6.03 7.52 -3.02
C ALA A 185 6.61 7.01 -1.68
N LEU A 186 7.14 7.90 -0.84
CA LEU A 186 7.55 7.56 0.52
C LEU A 186 6.37 7.07 1.37
N VAL A 187 5.22 7.74 1.33
CA VAL A 187 3.99 7.29 2.02
C VAL A 187 3.62 5.88 1.61
N GLN A 188 3.60 5.62 0.29
CA GLN A 188 3.27 4.31 -0.24
C GLN A 188 4.25 3.24 0.27
N LEU A 189 5.56 3.53 0.30
CA LEU A 189 6.52 2.59 0.87
C LEU A 189 6.29 2.35 2.36
N LEU A 190 6.03 3.38 3.16
CA LEU A 190 5.81 3.25 4.61
C LEU A 190 4.55 2.47 4.99
N LEU A 191 3.54 2.41 4.11
CA LEU A 191 2.30 1.66 4.33
C LEU A 191 2.38 0.18 3.93
N TYR A 192 3.21 -0.14 2.94
CA TYR A 192 3.23 -1.46 2.30
C TYR A 192 4.56 -2.21 2.42
N VAL A 193 5.64 -1.56 2.86
CA VAL A 193 6.95 -2.20 3.07
C VAL A 193 7.21 -2.35 4.56
N ASP A 194 7.50 -3.58 4.98
CA ASP A 194 8.03 -3.82 6.32
C ASP A 194 9.53 -3.47 6.38
N PHE A 195 9.82 -2.23 6.81
CA PHE A 195 11.18 -1.74 7.00
C PHE A 195 11.91 -2.36 8.19
N SER A 196 11.29 -3.27 8.96
CA SER A 196 12.03 -4.09 9.94
C SER A 196 12.97 -5.08 9.25
N LEU A 197 12.59 -5.57 8.07
CA LEU A 197 13.33 -6.58 7.30
C LEU A 197 14.73 -6.13 6.88
N GLY A 198 15.64 -7.09 6.70
CA GLY A 198 16.96 -6.82 6.13
C GLY A 198 16.87 -6.09 4.78
N LEU A 199 17.81 -5.18 4.50
CA LEU A 199 17.79 -4.34 3.30
C LEU A 199 17.71 -5.16 1.99
N ARG A 200 18.36 -6.33 1.94
CA ARG A 200 18.27 -7.24 0.80
C ARG A 200 16.83 -7.70 0.55
N LYS A 201 16.09 -8.09 1.57
CA LYS A 201 14.68 -8.52 1.44
C LYS A 201 13.79 -7.38 0.95
N ILE A 202 14.00 -6.17 1.47
CA ILE A 202 13.29 -4.96 1.00
C ILE A 202 13.58 -4.70 -0.48
N LEU A 203 14.86 -4.78 -0.89
CA LEU A 203 15.25 -4.58 -2.28
C LEU A 203 14.66 -5.67 -3.20
N THR A 204 14.64 -6.93 -2.78
CA THR A 204 13.98 -8.01 -3.53
C THR A 204 12.48 -7.73 -3.67
N TYR A 205 11.79 -7.39 -2.58
CA TYR A 205 10.35 -7.13 -2.59
C TYR A 205 9.95 -5.94 -3.47
N THR A 206 10.82 -4.92 -3.55
CA THR A 206 10.66 -3.75 -4.41
C THR A 206 11.24 -3.94 -5.81
N GLY A 207 11.76 -5.11 -6.17
CA GLY A 207 12.28 -5.41 -7.51
C GLY A 207 13.61 -4.74 -7.87
N ASN A 208 14.38 -4.31 -6.86
CA ASN A 208 15.68 -3.61 -6.99
C ASN A 208 16.88 -4.46 -6.54
N TYR A 209 16.70 -5.78 -6.44
CA TYR A 209 17.75 -6.77 -6.21
C TYR A 209 17.55 -7.93 -7.19
N TYR A 210 18.65 -8.45 -7.75
CA TYR A 210 18.67 -9.59 -8.66
C TYR A 210 19.37 -10.79 -8.00
N PRO A 211 18.96 -12.03 -8.31
CA PRO A 211 17.76 -12.40 -9.05
C PRO A 211 16.49 -12.18 -8.20
N ASN A 212 15.35 -11.94 -8.87
CA ASN A 212 14.03 -11.87 -8.22
C ASN A 212 12.95 -12.65 -8.99
N ASP A 213 13.30 -13.34 -10.08
CA ASP A 213 12.42 -14.23 -10.88
C ASP A 213 11.03 -13.66 -11.20
N GLY A 214 10.92 -12.33 -11.33
CA GLY A 214 9.63 -11.64 -11.51
C GLY A 214 8.74 -11.58 -10.27
N LYS A 215 9.18 -12.18 -9.14
CA LYS A 215 8.51 -12.21 -7.84
C LYS A 215 8.80 -10.94 -7.04
N TYR A 216 8.31 -9.80 -7.51
CA TYR A 216 8.36 -8.54 -6.78
C TYR A 216 7.05 -7.74 -6.91
N ASN A 217 6.84 -6.79 -6.00
CA ASN A 217 5.68 -5.93 -6.06
C ASN A 217 5.94 -4.75 -7.01
N LYS A 218 5.35 -4.79 -8.21
CA LYS A 218 5.50 -3.76 -9.25
C LYS A 218 5.12 -2.36 -8.78
N MET A 219 4.07 -2.24 -7.98
CA MET A 219 3.64 -0.96 -7.40
C MET A 219 4.73 -0.38 -6.48
N LEU A 220 5.38 -1.22 -5.68
CA LEU A 220 6.44 -0.77 -4.77
C LEU A 220 7.76 -0.52 -5.49
N LYS A 221 8.01 -1.20 -6.61
CA LYS A 221 9.09 -0.83 -7.53
C LYS A 221 8.90 0.59 -8.04
N ASP A 222 7.74 0.88 -8.65
CA ASP A 222 7.41 2.21 -9.17
C ASP A 222 7.52 3.32 -8.09
N ALA A 223 7.09 3.02 -6.85
CA ALA A 223 7.22 3.93 -5.72
C ALA A 223 8.70 4.16 -5.36
N THR A 224 9.48 3.09 -5.27
CA THR A 224 10.92 3.17 -4.98
C THR A 224 11.67 3.98 -6.03
N GLU A 225 11.38 3.77 -7.30
CA GLU A 225 11.97 4.52 -8.41
C GLU A 225 11.54 6.00 -8.36
N SER A 226 10.25 6.29 -8.14
CA SER A 226 9.74 7.67 -8.04
C SER A 226 10.37 8.44 -6.87
N LEU A 227 10.53 7.78 -5.72
CA LEU A 227 11.24 8.34 -4.58
C LEU A 227 12.70 8.64 -4.96
N THR A 228 13.40 7.68 -5.55
CA THR A 228 14.82 7.82 -5.94
C THR A 228 15.03 8.95 -6.95
N ILE A 229 14.16 9.07 -7.95
CA ILE A 229 14.15 10.19 -8.92
C ILE A 229 14.02 11.53 -8.19
N SER A 230 13.13 11.61 -7.19
CA SER A 230 12.91 12.83 -6.42
C SER A 230 14.12 13.20 -5.55
N VAL A 231 14.82 12.22 -4.99
CA VAL A 231 16.05 12.45 -4.20
C VAL A 231 17.22 12.86 -5.11
N LYS A 232 17.38 12.21 -6.26
CA LYS A 232 18.53 12.44 -7.15
C LYS A 232 18.32 13.58 -8.16
N GLY A 233 17.08 14.04 -8.35
CA GLY A 233 16.73 15.13 -9.26
C GLY A 233 16.85 14.78 -10.75
N ARG A 234 16.89 13.49 -11.11
CA ARG A 234 17.05 13.02 -12.51
C ARG A 234 16.27 11.74 -12.79
N GLN A 235 15.88 11.53 -14.04
CA GLN A 235 15.04 10.39 -14.46
C GLN A 235 15.80 9.05 -14.46
N LYS A 236 17.04 9.02 -14.95
CA LYS A 236 17.84 7.80 -15.00
C LYS A 236 18.49 7.55 -13.65
N ILE A 237 18.06 6.49 -12.98
CA ILE A 237 18.55 6.08 -11.65
C ILE A 237 19.37 4.79 -11.75
N LYS A 238 20.31 4.61 -10.84
CA LYS A 238 21.16 3.40 -10.72
C LYS A 238 20.69 2.56 -9.53
N GLY A 239 20.85 1.25 -9.60
CA GLY A 239 20.48 0.34 -8.48
C GLY A 239 21.17 0.69 -7.16
N LYS A 240 22.42 1.18 -7.20
CA LYS A 240 23.12 1.66 -6.00
C LYS A 240 22.41 2.86 -5.32
N GLU A 241 21.82 3.75 -6.12
CA GLU A 241 21.11 4.93 -5.63
C GLU A 241 19.79 4.53 -4.96
N VAL A 242 19.07 3.56 -5.53
CA VAL A 242 17.89 2.97 -4.91
C VAL A 242 18.23 2.34 -3.55
N ARG A 243 19.32 1.56 -3.51
CA ARG A 243 19.82 0.96 -2.27
C ARG A 243 20.15 2.02 -1.21
N GLU A 244 20.83 3.10 -1.57
CA GLU A 244 21.16 4.21 -0.66
C GLU A 244 19.89 4.86 -0.09
N VAL A 245 18.90 5.15 -0.94
CA VAL A 245 17.63 5.78 -0.53
C VAL A 245 16.88 4.89 0.46
N LEU A 246 16.68 3.61 0.13
CA LEU A 246 15.99 2.67 1.01
C LEU A 246 16.76 2.40 2.32
N LYS A 247 18.09 2.37 2.26
CA LYS A 247 18.95 2.28 3.46
C LYS A 247 18.75 3.51 4.35
N THR A 248 18.65 4.70 3.78
CA THR A 248 18.42 5.95 4.52
C THR A 248 17.06 5.96 5.20
N VAL A 249 15.99 5.58 4.49
CA VAL A 249 14.65 5.41 5.07
C VAL A 249 14.68 4.43 6.25
N LYS A 250 15.24 3.25 6.04
CA LYS A 250 15.35 2.20 7.06
C LYS A 250 16.12 2.68 8.30
N ASN A 251 17.28 3.32 8.10
CA ASN A 251 18.11 3.78 9.20
C ASN A 251 17.44 4.90 9.99
N THR A 252 16.73 5.80 9.30
CA THR A 252 15.94 6.87 9.96
C THR A 252 14.85 6.26 10.83
N LEU A 253 14.08 5.31 10.29
CA LEU A 253 13.05 4.60 11.07
C LEU A 253 13.62 3.83 12.27
N LYS A 254 14.82 3.24 12.13
CA LYS A 254 15.50 2.57 13.25
C LYS A 254 15.93 3.55 14.33
N ALA A 255 16.43 4.73 13.95
CA ALA A 255 16.86 5.76 14.89
C ALA A 255 15.69 6.33 15.70
N MET A 256 14.48 6.37 15.13
CA MET A 256 13.27 6.87 15.81
C MET A 256 12.64 5.87 16.79
N LYS A 257 13.05 4.60 16.75
CA LYS A 257 12.57 3.53 17.64
C LYS A 257 13.51 3.28 18.83
N ARG A 258 14.63 4.01 18.88
CA ARG A 258 15.57 4.02 20.00
C ARG A 258 15.26 5.23 20.85
#